data_AF-A0A972UQC1-F1
#
_entry.id   AF-A0A972UQC1-F1
#
_cell.length_a   1.000
_cell.length_b   1.000
_cell.length_c   1.000
_cell.angle_alpha   90.00
_cell.angle_beta   90.00
_cell.angle_gamma   90.00
#
_symmetry.space_group_name_H-M   'P 1'
#
loop_
_entity.id
_entity.type
_entity.pdbx_description
1 polymer ?
#
loop_
_entity_poly.entity_id
_entity_poly.type
_entity_poly.pdbx_seq_one_letter_code
_entity_poly.pdbx_strand_id
1 'polypeptide(L)'
;MWARTILAAVIWVTVSAAAPAASPYSADTYLKSSRLFERGKYLEAAALAATANTAQGFALAARATLANAIYVAKRPQRQVQVETGVELAEKALALDSHIVEAHLQLVIAFYQKSRATTPLDAYFQGYADKSSEHLAVALDLDPDNPWGLWLLGGWNFEVVRLAGPILADTLFSAS
;
A
#
# COMPACT_ATOMS: atom_id res chain seq x y z
N MET A 1 41.23 -53.83 -27.50
CA MET A 1 40.46 -53.35 -26.32
C MET A 1 40.06 -51.90 -26.58
N TRP A 2 38.78 -51.64 -26.81
CA TRP A 2 38.23 -50.30 -27.10
C TRP A 2 37.46 -49.82 -25.88
N ALA A 3 37.89 -48.72 -25.26
CA ALA A 3 37.14 -48.05 -24.19
C ALA A 3 36.31 -46.93 -24.82
N ARG A 4 34.98 -47.09 -24.85
CA ARG A 4 34.03 -46.05 -25.24
C ARG A 4 33.54 -45.37 -23.97
N THR A 5 34.09 -44.20 -23.65
CA THR A 5 33.54 -43.32 -22.61
C THR A 5 32.37 -42.55 -23.21
N ILE A 6 31.16 -42.86 -22.76
CA ILE A 6 29.95 -42.11 -23.08
C ILE A 6 29.86 -40.96 -22.09
N LEU A 7 30.08 -39.72 -22.54
CA LEU A 7 29.73 -38.53 -21.77
C LEU A 7 28.22 -38.32 -21.86
N ALA A 8 27.51 -38.47 -20.74
CA ALA A 8 26.13 -38.03 -20.60
C ALA A 8 26.11 -36.51 -20.36
N ALA A 9 25.63 -35.74 -21.34
CA ALA A 9 25.37 -34.31 -21.16
C ALA A 9 24.05 -34.14 -20.40
N VAL A 10 24.12 -33.70 -19.15
CA VAL A 10 22.94 -33.30 -18.37
C VAL A 10 22.56 -31.88 -18.79
N ILE A 11 21.52 -31.77 -19.62
CA ILE A 11 20.92 -30.48 -19.99
C ILE A 11 20.00 -30.08 -18.83
N TRP A 12 20.44 -29.10 -18.05
CA TRP A 12 19.58 -28.42 -17.08
C TRP A 12 18.64 -27.47 -17.83
N VAL A 13 17.39 -27.89 -18.00
CA VAL A 13 16.32 -26.99 -18.45
C VAL A 13 15.89 -26.19 -17.24
N THR A 14 16.36 -24.95 -17.14
CA THR A 14 15.81 -23.97 -16.19
C THR A 14 14.48 -23.49 -16.73
N VAL A 15 13.37 -23.94 -16.13
CA VAL A 15 12.05 -23.34 -16.34
C VAL A 15 12.08 -21.98 -15.65
N SER A 16 12.32 -20.92 -16.43
CA SER A 16 12.15 -19.56 -15.95
C SER A 16 10.66 -19.25 -15.92
N ALA A 17 10.08 -19.08 -14.74
CA ALA A 17 8.73 -18.55 -14.59
C ALA A 17 8.71 -17.14 -15.20
N ALA A 18 8.09 -17.00 -16.37
CA ALA A 18 7.93 -15.71 -17.01
C ALA A 18 6.97 -14.87 -16.15
N ALA A 19 7.51 -13.90 -15.41
CA ALA A 19 6.69 -12.85 -14.84
C ALA A 19 5.89 -12.18 -15.98
N PRO A 20 4.59 -11.88 -15.79
CA PRO A 20 3.80 -11.21 -16.81
C PRO A 20 4.46 -9.87 -17.13
N ALA A 21 5.03 -9.76 -18.34
CA ALA A 21 5.68 -8.54 -18.78
C ALA A 21 4.65 -7.41 -18.82
N ALA A 22 4.87 -6.37 -18.02
CA ALA A 22 4.03 -5.18 -18.02
C ALA A 22 3.97 -4.61 -19.45
N SER A 23 2.76 -4.40 -19.97
CA SER A 23 2.56 -3.82 -21.30
C SER A 23 3.17 -2.41 -21.35
N PRO A 24 3.84 -2.00 -22.45
CA PRO A 24 4.35 -0.64 -22.62
C PRO A 24 3.30 0.45 -22.34
N TYR A 25 2.03 0.16 -22.63
CA TYR A 25 0.90 1.04 -22.33
C TYR A 25 0.73 1.30 -20.82
N SER A 26 0.90 0.25 -19.99
CA SER A 26 0.77 0.38 -18.54
C SER A 26 1.92 1.18 -17.91
N ALA A 27 3.14 1.05 -18.45
CA ALA A 27 4.30 1.81 -17.98
C ALA A 27 4.19 3.31 -18.31
N ASP A 28 3.80 3.65 -19.54
CA ASP A 28 3.55 5.04 -19.93
C ASP A 28 2.40 5.67 -19.13
N THR A 29 1.32 4.90 -18.91
CA THR A 29 0.18 5.33 -18.09
C THR A 29 0.62 5.64 -16.65
N TYR A 30 1.40 4.76 -16.02
CA TYR A 30 1.94 4.96 -14.68
C TYR A 30 2.82 6.22 -14.59
N LEU A 31 3.74 6.42 -15.55
CA LEU A 31 4.59 7.60 -15.56
C LEU A 31 3.79 8.91 -15.72
N LYS A 32 2.75 8.88 -16.57
CA LYS A 32 1.87 10.04 -16.77
C LYS A 32 1.05 10.35 -15.52
N SER A 33 0.47 9.35 -14.86
CA SER A 33 -0.29 9.56 -13.63
C SER A 33 0.60 10.03 -12.47
N SER A 34 1.82 9.51 -12.33
CA SER A 34 2.78 9.99 -11.33
C SER A 34 3.10 11.49 -11.51
N ARG A 35 3.33 11.94 -12.74
CA ARG A 35 3.53 13.38 -13.02
C ARG A 35 2.31 14.24 -12.71
N LEU A 36 1.09 13.71 -12.88
CA LEU A 36 -0.13 14.42 -12.47
C LEU A 36 -0.19 14.52 -10.95
N PHE A 37 0.11 13.45 -10.23
CA PHE A 37 0.15 13.41 -8.77
C PHE A 37 1.14 14.45 -8.22
N GLU A 38 2.37 14.48 -8.74
CA GLU A 38 3.41 15.45 -8.36
C GLU A 38 3.00 16.92 -8.57
N ARG A 39 2.10 17.18 -9.52
CA ARG A 39 1.55 18.52 -9.79
C ARG A 39 0.30 18.86 -8.97
N GLY A 40 -0.07 18.01 -8.01
CA GLY A 40 -1.27 18.18 -7.18
C GLY A 40 -2.59 17.86 -7.90
N LYS A 41 -2.53 17.31 -9.12
CA LYS A 41 -3.72 16.93 -9.92
C LYS A 41 -4.22 15.55 -9.51
N TYR A 42 -4.54 15.40 -8.23
CA TYR A 42 -4.75 14.11 -7.59
C TYR A 42 -5.85 13.26 -8.23
N LEU A 43 -7.05 13.81 -8.48
CA LEU A 43 -8.14 13.01 -9.08
C LEU A 43 -7.88 12.67 -10.55
N GLU A 44 -7.22 13.55 -11.31
CA GLU A 44 -6.77 13.24 -12.67
C GLU A 44 -5.75 12.08 -12.64
N ALA A 45 -4.80 12.12 -11.69
CA ALA A 45 -3.81 11.07 -11.50
C ALA A 45 -4.46 9.73 -11.13
N ALA A 46 -5.42 9.75 -10.21
CA ALA A 46 -6.13 8.55 -9.77
C ALA A 46 -6.90 7.89 -10.91
N ALA A 47 -7.68 8.68 -11.65
CA ALA A 47 -8.45 8.19 -12.78
C ALA A 47 -7.54 7.57 -13.86
N LEU A 48 -6.43 8.23 -14.21
CA LEU A 48 -5.49 7.71 -15.19
C LEU A 48 -4.74 6.47 -14.69
N ALA A 49 -4.27 6.46 -13.44
CA ALA A 49 -3.53 5.31 -12.90
C ALA A 49 -4.40 4.03 -12.87
N ALA A 50 -5.69 4.16 -12.54
CA ALA A 50 -6.61 3.04 -12.50
C ALA A 50 -6.87 2.40 -13.89
N THR A 51 -6.71 3.13 -15.01
CA THR A 51 -6.89 2.55 -16.35
C THR A 51 -5.79 1.57 -16.75
N ALA A 52 -4.63 1.63 -16.08
CA ALA A 52 -3.54 0.70 -16.32
C ALA A 52 -3.91 -0.74 -15.93
N ASN A 53 -4.89 -0.93 -15.03
CA ASN A 53 -5.32 -2.22 -14.50
C ASN A 53 -4.16 -3.09 -13.96
N THR A 54 -3.19 -2.44 -13.32
CA THR A 54 -2.03 -3.06 -12.67
C THR A 54 -2.07 -2.80 -11.16
N ALA A 55 -1.38 -3.63 -10.38
CA ALA A 55 -1.30 -3.44 -8.94
C ALA A 55 -0.68 -2.06 -8.59
N GLN A 56 0.40 -1.67 -9.28
CA GLN A 56 1.03 -0.36 -9.13
C GLN A 56 0.09 0.79 -9.54
N GLY A 57 -0.71 0.60 -10.59
CA GLY A 57 -1.69 1.58 -11.04
C GLY A 57 -2.78 1.81 -10.00
N PHE A 58 -3.33 0.75 -9.41
CA PHE A 58 -4.32 0.87 -8.34
C PHE A 58 -3.73 1.43 -7.05
N ALA A 59 -2.51 1.06 -6.67
CA ALA A 59 -1.83 1.64 -5.50
C ALA A 59 -1.60 3.16 -5.66
N LEU A 60 -1.14 3.60 -6.84
CA LEU A 60 -1.01 5.02 -7.14
C LEU A 60 -2.37 5.73 -7.17
N ALA A 61 -3.41 5.07 -7.67
CA ALA A 61 -4.76 5.61 -7.65
C ALA A 61 -5.29 5.79 -6.22
N ALA A 62 -5.04 4.82 -5.33
CA ALA A 62 -5.37 4.91 -3.92
C ALA A 62 -4.64 6.10 -3.26
N ARG A 63 -3.32 6.19 -3.45
CA ARG A 63 -2.49 7.30 -2.94
C ARG A 63 -3.00 8.65 -3.39
N ALA A 64 -3.28 8.80 -4.69
CA ALA A 64 -3.78 10.03 -5.25
C ALA A 64 -5.17 10.39 -4.70
N THR A 65 -6.07 9.43 -4.60
CA THR A 65 -7.42 9.64 -4.04
C THR A 65 -7.35 10.08 -2.58
N LEU A 66 -6.52 9.41 -1.75
CA LEU A 66 -6.33 9.76 -0.34
C LEU A 66 -5.64 11.11 -0.17
N ALA A 67 -4.67 11.45 -1.00
CA ALA A 67 -4.06 12.79 -0.99
C ALA A 67 -5.10 13.88 -1.31
N ASN A 68 -6.00 13.66 -2.27
CA ASN A 68 -7.11 14.58 -2.51
C ASN A 68 -8.03 14.70 -1.29
N ALA A 69 -8.40 13.55 -0.69
CA ALA A 69 -9.27 13.49 0.46
C ALA A 69 -8.70 14.31 1.63
N ILE A 70 -7.41 14.17 1.91
CA ILE A 70 -6.76 14.78 3.06
C ILE A 70 -6.50 16.28 2.83
N TYR A 71 -6.02 16.66 1.64
CA TYR A 71 -5.46 18.01 1.43
C TYR A 71 -6.37 18.96 0.65
N VAL A 72 -7.34 18.45 -0.11
CA VAL A 72 -8.11 19.27 -1.07
C VAL A 72 -9.62 19.18 -0.84
N ALA A 73 -10.14 17.99 -0.58
CA ALA A 73 -11.57 17.73 -0.57
C ALA A 73 -12.30 18.39 0.61
N LYS A 74 -13.52 18.87 0.33
CA LYS A 74 -14.42 19.39 1.36
C LYS A 74 -14.98 18.25 2.20
N ARG A 75 -15.40 18.55 3.44
CA ARG A 75 -15.90 17.57 4.41
C ARG A 75 -16.81 16.47 3.83
N PRO A 76 -17.85 16.78 3.03
CA PRO A 76 -18.75 15.74 2.50
C PRO A 76 -18.08 14.76 1.54
N GLN A 77 -17.06 15.22 0.79
CA GLN A 77 -16.38 14.42 -0.23
C GLN A 77 -15.27 13.56 0.37
N ARG A 78 -14.71 13.98 1.52
CA ARG A 78 -13.59 13.28 2.15
C ARG A 78 -13.92 11.84 2.49
N GLN A 79 -15.07 11.59 3.10
CA GLN A 79 -15.45 10.24 3.50
C GLN A 79 -15.56 9.30 2.29
N VAL A 80 -16.23 9.76 1.22
CA VAL A 80 -16.36 8.99 -0.03
C VAL A 80 -14.99 8.69 -0.62
N GLN A 81 -14.10 9.68 -0.69
CA GLN A 81 -12.76 9.49 -1.26
C GLN A 81 -11.88 8.59 -0.38
N VAL A 82 -12.02 8.63 0.95
CA VAL A 82 -11.32 7.69 1.84
C VAL A 82 -11.77 6.26 1.58
N GLU A 83 -13.08 6.03 1.42
CA GLU A 83 -13.60 4.70 1.08
C GLU A 83 -13.07 4.21 -0.27
N THR A 84 -13.12 5.07 -1.29
CA THR A 84 -12.55 4.75 -2.61
C THR A 84 -11.04 4.48 -2.54
N GLY A 85 -10.31 5.16 -1.67
CA GLY A 85 -8.90 4.88 -1.41
C GLY A 85 -8.67 3.47 -0.88
N VAL A 86 -9.52 3.00 0.05
CA VAL A 86 -9.51 1.62 0.55
C VAL A 86 -9.75 0.63 -0.58
N GLU A 87 -10.85 0.81 -1.32
CA GLU A 87 -11.21 -0.09 -2.43
C GLU A 87 -10.10 -0.22 -3.47
N LEU A 88 -9.44 0.89 -3.82
CA LEU A 88 -8.33 0.90 -4.77
C LEU A 88 -7.09 0.20 -4.20
N ALA A 89 -6.76 0.41 -2.93
CA ALA A 89 -5.62 -0.25 -2.31
C ALA A 89 -5.85 -1.76 -2.15
N GLU A 90 -7.05 -2.18 -1.73
CA GLU A 90 -7.44 -3.59 -1.68
C GLU A 90 -7.41 -4.24 -3.07
N LYS A 91 -7.85 -3.52 -4.10
CA LYS A 91 -7.75 -3.99 -5.49
C LYS A 91 -6.30 -4.14 -5.95
N ALA A 92 -5.39 -3.28 -5.51
CA ALA A 92 -3.96 -3.44 -5.76
C ALA A 92 -3.43 -4.73 -5.10
N LEU A 93 -3.75 -4.95 -3.82
CA LEU A 93 -3.33 -6.14 -3.07
C LEU A 93 -3.92 -7.44 -3.59
N ALA A 94 -5.13 -7.40 -4.16
CA ALA A 94 -5.73 -8.54 -4.83
C ALA A 94 -4.97 -8.96 -6.11
N LEU A 95 -4.25 -8.02 -6.75
CA LEU A 95 -3.41 -8.32 -7.92
C LEU A 95 -1.98 -8.70 -7.52
N ASP A 96 -1.42 -8.02 -6.52
CA ASP A 96 -0.10 -8.29 -5.97
C ASP A 96 -0.08 -7.88 -4.49
N SER A 97 -0.02 -8.87 -3.61
CA SER A 97 0.00 -8.67 -2.16
C SER A 97 1.30 -8.08 -1.63
N HIS A 98 2.34 -7.94 -2.46
CA HIS A 98 3.63 -7.39 -2.04
C HIS A 98 3.81 -5.90 -2.40
N ILE A 99 2.73 -5.22 -2.83
CA ILE A 99 2.79 -3.78 -3.12
C ILE A 99 2.80 -2.97 -1.82
N VAL A 100 4.00 -2.62 -1.36
CA VAL A 100 4.26 -1.78 -0.18
C VAL A 100 3.36 -0.54 -0.14
N GLU A 101 3.28 0.19 -1.26
CA GLU A 101 2.46 1.41 -1.35
C GLU A 101 0.99 1.14 -1.01
N ALA A 102 0.41 0.02 -1.43
CA ALA A 102 -1.00 -0.29 -1.16
C ALA A 102 -1.23 -0.58 0.33
N HIS A 103 -0.31 -1.28 1.00
CA HIS A 103 -0.33 -1.45 2.45
C HIS A 103 -0.28 -0.09 3.16
N LEU A 104 0.67 0.78 2.79
CA LEU A 104 0.80 2.11 3.39
C LEU A 104 -0.47 2.96 3.20
N GLN A 105 -1.11 2.88 2.03
CA GLN A 105 -2.37 3.59 1.78
C GLN A 105 -3.53 3.06 2.63
N LEU A 106 -3.59 1.76 2.93
CA LEU A 106 -4.58 1.22 3.87
C LEU A 106 -4.37 1.72 5.29
N VAL A 107 -3.12 1.82 5.76
CA VAL A 107 -2.80 2.45 7.06
C VAL A 107 -3.34 3.88 7.10
N ILE A 108 -3.06 4.68 6.07
CA ILE A 108 -3.53 6.07 5.98
C ILE A 108 -5.06 6.13 5.94
N ALA A 109 -5.71 5.26 5.16
CA ALA A 109 -7.16 5.26 5.03
C ALA A 109 -7.86 4.87 6.33
N PHE A 110 -7.41 3.82 7.02
CA PHE A 110 -7.96 3.41 8.31
C PHE A 110 -7.74 4.47 9.40
N TYR A 111 -6.60 5.16 9.37
CA TYR A 111 -6.39 6.32 10.22
C TYR A 111 -7.39 7.45 9.92
N GLN A 112 -7.68 7.77 8.66
CA GLN A 112 -8.72 8.77 8.35
C GLN A 112 -10.13 8.31 8.76
N LYS A 113 -10.42 7.01 8.62
CA LYS A 113 -11.69 6.43 9.07
C LYS A 113 -11.86 6.54 10.59
N SER A 114 -10.80 6.27 11.37
CA SER A 114 -10.87 6.38 12.84
C SER A 114 -11.13 7.81 13.31
N ARG A 115 -10.56 8.81 12.63
CA ARG A 115 -10.80 10.24 12.92
C ARG A 115 -12.20 10.73 12.56
N ALA A 116 -12.91 10.00 11.70
CA ALA A 116 -14.27 10.33 11.28
C ALA A 116 -15.35 9.67 12.17
N THR A 117 -14.96 8.78 13.08
CA THR A 117 -15.87 8.02 13.95
C THR A 117 -15.62 8.33 15.43
N THR A 118 -16.52 7.87 16.31
CA THR A 118 -16.24 7.91 17.75
C THR A 118 -15.12 6.91 18.11
N PRO A 119 -14.40 7.09 19.23
CA PRO A 119 -13.39 6.12 19.67
C PRO A 119 -13.93 4.70 19.84
N LEU A 120 -15.16 4.55 20.34
CA LEU A 120 -15.81 3.25 20.53
C LEU A 120 -16.11 2.58 19.19
N ASP A 121 -16.63 3.33 18.22
CA ASP A 121 -16.87 2.81 16.87
C ASP A 121 -15.56 2.44 16.17
N ALA A 122 -14.53 3.28 16.28
CA ALA A 122 -13.22 3.02 15.70
C ALA A 122 -12.60 1.72 16.25
N TYR A 123 -12.77 1.46 17.55
CA TYR A 123 -12.36 0.22 18.21
C TYR A 123 -13.13 -0.98 17.64
N PHE A 124 -14.46 -0.93 17.62
CA PHE A 124 -15.27 -2.04 17.10
C PHE A 124 -15.05 -2.31 15.61
N GLN A 125 -14.67 -1.31 14.82
CA GLN A 125 -14.30 -1.47 13.42
C GLN A 125 -12.88 -2.02 13.22
N GLY A 126 -12.09 -2.10 14.29
CA GLY A 126 -10.72 -2.65 14.28
C GLY A 126 -9.74 -1.82 13.46
N TYR A 127 -9.95 -0.50 13.33
CA TYR A 127 -9.08 0.33 12.47
C TYR A 127 -7.63 0.36 12.94
N ALA A 128 -7.41 0.31 14.27
CA ALA A 128 -6.09 0.25 14.86
C ALA A 128 -5.37 -1.06 14.46
N ASP A 129 -6.00 -2.21 14.69
CA ASP A 129 -5.41 -3.51 14.39
C ASP A 129 -5.11 -3.67 12.89
N LYS A 130 -6.07 -3.30 12.03
CA LYS A 130 -5.89 -3.31 10.57
C LYS A 130 -4.73 -2.41 10.14
N SER A 131 -4.61 -1.21 10.73
CA SER A 131 -3.50 -0.29 10.43
C SER A 131 -2.15 -0.90 10.83
N SER A 132 -2.08 -1.51 12.03
CA SER A 132 -0.86 -2.14 12.52
C SER A 132 -0.44 -3.32 11.65
N GLU A 133 -1.38 -4.18 11.26
CA GLU A 133 -1.13 -5.32 10.37
C GLU A 133 -0.55 -4.87 9.02
N HIS A 134 -1.19 -3.91 8.35
CA HIS A 134 -0.67 -3.42 7.07
C HIS A 134 0.68 -2.70 7.20
N LEU A 135 0.90 -1.96 8.30
CA LEU A 135 2.17 -1.29 8.54
C LEU A 135 3.30 -2.31 8.78
N ALA A 136 3.03 -3.36 9.55
CA ALA A 136 3.98 -4.45 9.78
C ALA A 136 4.37 -5.13 8.46
N VAL A 137 3.39 -5.46 7.61
CA VAL A 137 3.67 -6.06 6.29
C VAL A 137 4.46 -5.10 5.39
N ALA A 138 4.12 -3.81 5.38
CA ALA A 138 4.86 -2.83 4.58
C ALA A 138 6.34 -2.74 5.00
N LEU A 139 6.62 -2.78 6.30
CA LEU A 139 7.98 -2.72 6.85
C LEU A 139 8.73 -4.06 6.72
N ASP A 140 8.03 -5.20 6.67
CA ASP A 140 8.66 -6.49 6.35
C ASP A 140 9.13 -6.54 4.90
N LEU A 141 8.31 -6.00 3.98
CA LEU A 141 8.61 -5.95 2.55
C LEU A 141 9.68 -4.90 2.19
N ASP A 142 9.68 -3.74 2.87
CA ASP A 142 10.63 -2.66 2.66
C ASP A 142 10.97 -1.98 4.00
N PRO A 143 11.93 -2.52 4.77
CA PRO A 143 12.27 -2.04 6.11
C PRO A 143 12.76 -0.58 6.15
N ASP A 144 13.38 -0.12 5.07
CA ASP A 144 13.92 1.23 4.95
C ASP A 144 12.94 2.20 4.27
N ASN A 145 11.67 1.80 4.08
CA ASN A 145 10.68 2.63 3.42
C ASN A 145 10.44 3.93 4.22
N PRO A 146 10.70 5.11 3.65
CA PRO A 146 10.59 6.36 4.41
C PRO A 146 9.15 6.67 4.85
N TRP A 147 8.14 6.23 4.10
CA TRP A 147 6.74 6.39 4.49
C TRP A 147 6.33 5.38 5.56
N GLY A 148 6.83 4.14 5.48
CA GLY A 148 6.66 3.13 6.53
C GLY A 148 7.23 3.60 7.86
N LEU A 149 8.47 4.09 7.87
CA LEU A 149 9.12 4.61 9.07
C LEU A 149 8.42 5.87 9.61
N TRP A 150 7.93 6.75 8.74
CA TRP A 150 7.14 7.92 9.17
C TRP A 150 5.82 7.51 9.83
N LEU A 151 5.08 6.55 9.25
CA LEU A 151 3.84 6.03 9.82
C LEU A 151 4.08 5.32 11.16
N LEU A 152 5.18 4.56 11.28
CA LEU A 152 5.59 3.92 12.53
C LEU A 152 5.90 4.96 13.62
N GLY A 153 6.63 6.02 13.29
CA GLY A 153 6.87 7.12 14.22
C GLY A 153 5.58 7.82 14.66
N GLY A 154 4.66 8.05 13.71
CA GLY A 154 3.33 8.61 13.98
C GLY A 154 2.50 7.74 14.90
N TRP A 155 2.46 6.42 14.66
CA TRP A 155 1.78 5.44 15.49
C TRP A 155 2.29 5.46 16.93
N ASN A 156 3.61 5.35 17.11
CA ASN A 156 4.24 5.38 18.44
C ASN A 156 3.87 6.66 19.19
N PHE A 157 4.01 7.82 18.54
CA PHE A 157 3.67 9.10 19.14
C PHE A 157 2.19 9.18 19.55
N GLU A 158 1.26 8.83 18.67
CA GLU A 158 -0.17 8.99 18.94
C GLU A 158 -0.68 8.02 19.99
N VAL A 159 -0.26 6.76 19.93
CA VAL A 159 -0.70 5.74 20.88
C VAL A 159 -0.13 6.02 22.27
N VAL A 160 1.15 6.38 22.38
CA VAL A 160 1.74 6.80 23.67
C VAL A 160 1.03 8.03 24.24
N ARG A 161 0.70 9.02 23.39
CA ARG A 161 -0.02 10.23 23.82
C ARG A 161 -1.44 9.94 24.33
N LEU A 162 -2.15 9.00 23.71
CA LEU A 162 -3.55 8.73 23.99
C LEU A 162 -3.77 7.68 25.08
N ALA A 163 -3.02 6.58 25.03
CA ALA A 163 -3.15 5.46 25.96
C ALA A 163 -2.24 5.58 27.18
N GLY A 164 -1.21 6.44 27.11
CA GLY A 164 -0.11 6.45 28.06
C GLY A 164 0.87 5.30 27.79
N PRO A 165 2.12 5.40 28.30
CA PRO A 165 3.20 4.50 27.91
C PRO A 165 2.95 3.03 28.25
N ILE A 166 2.23 2.75 29.35
CA ILE A 166 1.96 1.37 29.80
C ILE A 166 0.96 0.66 28.88
N LEU A 167 -0.14 1.33 28.52
CA LEU A 167 -1.16 0.74 27.65
C LEU A 167 -0.73 0.73 26.18
N ALA A 168 0.13 1.68 25.78
CA ALA A 168 0.72 1.72 24.44
C ALA A 168 1.58 0.49 24.15
N ASP A 169 2.49 0.15 25.06
CA ASP A 169 3.36 -1.01 24.93
C ASP A 169 2.56 -2.32 24.99
N THR A 170 1.72 -2.47 26.03
CA THR A 170 1.03 -3.74 26.30
C THR A 170 -0.07 -4.10 25.32
N LEU A 171 -0.76 -3.12 24.72
CA LEU A 171 -1.89 -3.38 23.82
C LEU A 171 -1.56 -3.17 22.35
N PHE A 172 -0.56 -2.33 22.04
CA PHE A 172 -0.31 -1.86 20.68
C PHE A 172 1.15 -1.96 20.25
N SER A 173 2.03 -2.50 21.12
CA SER A 173 3.49 -2.58 20.90
C SER A 173 4.09 -1.23 20.49
N ALA A 174 3.60 -0.16 21.11
CA ALA A 174 4.00 1.22 20.84
C ALA A 174 4.83 1.79 22.00
N SER A 175 5.95 2.45 21.69
CA SER A 175 6.91 2.98 22.67
C SER A 175 7.56 4.29 22.25
#